data_AF-A0A9N9HJQ0-F1
#
_entry.id   AF-A0A9N9HJQ0-F1
#
_cell.length_a   1.000
_cell.length_b   1.000
_cell.length_c   1.000
_cell.angle_alpha   90.00
_cell.angle_beta   90.00
_cell.angle_gamma   90.00
#
_symmetry.space_group_name_H-M   'P 1'
#
loop_
_entity.id
_entity.type
_entity.pdbx_description
1 polymer ?
#
loop_
_entity_poly.entity_id
_entity_poly.type
_entity_poly.pdbx_seq_one_letter_code
_entity_poly.pdbx_strand_id
1 'polypeptide(L)' 'MITDEEIIELMKEPEVEPNNEEPEIPIISNYEALVALNQIIIYAEQKSYKIDFPKDQIQNADKANTSKE' A
#
# COMPACT_ATOMS: atom_id res chain seq x y z
N MET A 1 49.81 15.76 -3.60
CA MET A 1 49.36 15.86 -2.20
C MET A 1 47.91 16.25 -2.28
N ILE A 2 47.03 15.47 -1.66
CA ILE A 2 45.63 15.87 -1.53
C ILE A 2 45.59 17.09 -0.61
N THR A 3 44.81 18.08 -1.01
CA THR A 3 44.59 19.30 -0.24
C THR A 3 43.47 19.11 0.77
N ASP A 4 43.47 19.87 1.86
CA ASP A 4 42.46 19.76 2.91
C ASP A 4 41.04 20.03 2.36
N GLU A 5 40.92 20.86 1.32
CA GLU A 5 39.65 21.15 0.62
C GLU A 5 39.08 19.91 -0.07
N GLU A 6 39.92 19.11 -0.73
CA GLU A 6 39.52 17.85 -1.38
C GLU A 6 39.12 16.79 -0.33
N ILE A 7 39.75 16.78 0.86
CA ILE A 7 39.35 15.90 1.97
C ILE A 7 37.96 16.27 2.48
N ILE A 8 37.68 17.56 2.60
CA ILE A 8 36.39 18.07 3.09
C ILE A 8 35.26 17.75 2.10
N GLU A 9 35.50 17.87 0.79
CA GLU A 9 34.51 17.45 -0.22
C GLU A 9 34.23 15.95 -0.19
N LEU A 10 35.26 15.12 0.00
CA LEU A 10 35.09 13.66 0.10
C LEU A 10 34.38 13.22 1.38
N MET A 11 34.39 14.05 2.43
CA MET A 11 33.68 13.80 3.70
C MET A 11 32.24 14.32 3.71
N LYS A 12 31.81 15.06 2.68
CA LYS A 12 30.39 15.41 2.55
C LYS A 12 29.63 14.13 2.20
N GLU A 13 28.76 13.70 3.11
CA GLU A 13 27.78 12.68 2.79
C GLU A 13 26.93 13.17 1.60
N PRO A 14 26.65 12.32 0.60
CA PRO A 14 25.77 12.72 -0.49
C PRO A 14 24.44 13.16 0.13
N GLU A 15 23.96 14.34 -0.27
CA GLU A 15 22.62 14.79 0.06
C GLU A 15 21.65 13.82 -0.61
N VAL A 16 21.26 12.78 0.13
CA VAL A 16 20.14 11.94 -0.25
C VAL A 16 18.92 12.79 0.03
N GLU A 17 18.43 13.49 -0.99
CA GLU A 17 17.06 14.01 -0.94
C GLU A 17 16.18 12.82 -0.51
N PRO A 18 15.45 12.92 0.62
CA PRO A 18 14.49 11.88 0.94
C PRO A 18 13.50 11.92 -0.22
N ASN A 19 13.58 10.92 -1.09
CA ASN A 19 12.62 10.72 -2.16
C ASN A 19 11.30 10.35 -1.48
N ASN A 20 10.64 11.35 -0.89
CA ASN A 20 9.33 11.32 -0.26
C ASN A 20 8.26 11.28 -1.36
N GLU A 21 8.49 10.50 -2.42
CA GLU A 21 7.41 10.10 -3.31
C GLU A 21 6.56 9.15 -2.47
N GLU A 22 5.51 9.70 -1.84
CA GLU A 22 4.46 8.88 -1.24
C GLU A 22 4.07 7.82 -2.29
N PRO A 23 3.94 6.55 -1.89
CA PRO A 23 3.61 5.50 -2.85
C PRO A 23 2.30 5.87 -3.53
N GLU A 24 2.37 6.16 -4.83
CA GLU A 24 1.18 6.45 -5.63
C GLU A 24 0.25 5.23 -5.54
N ILE A 25 -0.88 5.39 -4.86
CA ILE A 25 -1.88 4.33 -4.79
C ILE A 25 -2.49 4.24 -6.19
N PRO A 26 -2.38 3.09 -6.88
CA PRO A 26 -2.92 2.95 -8.21
C PRO A 26 -4.44 3.13 -8.16
N ILE A 27 -4.96 4.06 -8.96
CA ILE A 27 -6.39 4.23 -9.17
C ILE A 27 -6.85 3.11 -10.09
N ILE A 28 -7.53 2.11 -9.52
CA ILE A 28 -8.07 0.97 -10.25
C ILE A 28 -9.58 1.10 -10.43
N SER A 29 -10.12 0.50 -11.50
CA SER A 29 -11.57 0.40 -11.67
C SER A 29 -12.20 -0.57 -10.67
N ASN A 30 -13.50 -0.43 -10.43
CA ASN A 30 -14.26 -1.37 -9.59
C ASN A 30 -14.16 -2.82 -10.10
N TYR A 31 -14.10 -3.01 -11.43
CA TYR A 31 -13.95 -4.34 -12.01
C TYR A 31 -12.58 -4.94 -11.68
N GLU A 32 -11.50 -4.17 -11.83
CA GLU A 32 -10.14 -4.62 -11.50
C GLU A 32 -10.00 -4.92 -10.00
N ALA A 33 -10.62 -4.12 -9.13
CA ALA A 33 -10.66 -4.38 -7.70
C ALA A 33 -11.31 -5.73 -7.39
N LEU A 34 -12.44 -6.05 -8.03
CA LEU A 34 -13.13 -7.34 -7.86
C LEU A 34 -12.29 -8.52 -8.36
N VAL A 35 -11.60 -8.35 -9.50
CA VAL A 35 -10.71 -9.39 -10.05
C VAL A 35 -9.55 -9.65 -9.09
N ALA A 36 -8.92 -8.60 -8.55
CA ALA A 36 -7.82 -8.72 -7.59
C ALA A 36 -8.27 -9.41 -6.30
N LEU A 37 -9.43 -9.04 -5.75
CA LEU A 37 -10.00 -9.69 -4.57
C LEU A 37 -10.26 -11.18 -4.80
N ASN A 38 -10.81 -11.55 -5.95
CA ASN A 38 -11.05 -12.95 -6.30
C ASN A 38 -9.75 -13.77 -6.36
N GLN A 39 -8.67 -13.19 -6.90
CA GLN A 39 -7.36 -13.84 -6.93
C GLN A 39 -6.79 -14.07 -5.52
N ILE A 40 -6.95 -13.09 -4.61
CA ILE A 40 -6.51 -13.21 -3.22
C ILE A 40 -7.27 -14.34 -2.51
N ILE A 41 -8.58 -14.43 -2.69
CA ILE A 41 -9.41 -15.49 -2.11
C ILE A 41 -8.93 -16.86 -2.60
N ILE A 42 -8.79 -17.04 -3.91
CA ILE A 42 -8.33 -18.31 -4.51
C ILE A 42 -6.95 -18.71 -3.96
N TYR A 43 -6.03 -17.75 -3.87
CA TYR A 43 -4.70 -18.00 -3.34
C TYR A 43 -4.74 -18.46 -1.87
N ALA A 44 -5.55 -17.78 -1.05
CA ALA A 44 -5.69 -18.12 0.37
C ALA A 44 -6.32 -19.50 0.58
N GLU A 45 -7.35 -19.84 -0.20
CA GLU A 45 -7.96 -21.17 -0.20
C GLU A 45 -6.95 -22.26 -0.56
N GLN A 46 -6.18 -22.05 -1.66
CA GLN A 46 -5.16 -23.01 -2.11
C GLN A 46 -4.05 -23.22 -1.06
N LYS A 47 -3.68 -22.18 -0.33
CA LYS A 47 -2.64 -22.24 0.70
C LYS A 47 -3.15 -22.58 2.09
N SER A 48 -4.45 -22.83 2.24
CA SER A 48 -5.11 -23.03 3.55
C SER A 48 -4.85 -21.89 4.55
N TYR A 49 -4.58 -20.68 4.04
CA TYR A 49 -4.49 -19.50 4.89
C TYR A 49 -5.89 -19.17 5.39
N LYS A 50 -6.06 -19.16 6.72
CA LYS A 50 -7.25 -18.56 7.32
C LYS A 50 -7.10 -17.04 7.22
N ILE A 51 -7.86 -16.42 6.32
CA ILE A 51 -8.04 -14.97 6.35
C ILE A 51 -9.13 -14.69 7.38
N ASP A 52 -8.71 -14.32 8.59
CA ASP A 52 -9.63 -13.84 9.62
C ASP A 52 -9.96 -12.38 9.32
N PHE A 53 -11.12 -12.14 8.73
CA PHE A 53 -11.64 -10.78 8.60
C PHE A 53 -12.21 -10.36 9.96
N PRO A 54 -11.64 -9.33 10.62
CA PRO A 54 -12.21 -8.81 11.85
C PRO A 54 -13.63 -8.32 11.56
N LYS A 55 -14.60 -8.85 12.34
CA LYS A 55 -16.04 -8.55 12.16
C LYS A 55 -16.34 -7.05 12.25
N ASP A 56 -15.46 -6.32 12.93
CA ASP A 56 -15.57 -4.90 13.23
C ASP A 56 -15.21 -4.01 12.02
N GLN A 57 -14.53 -4.57 11.00
CA GLN A 57 -14.12 -3.83 9.79
C GLN A 57 -15.10 -3.98 8.62
N ILE A 58 -15.99 -4.96 8.67
CA ILE A 58 -17.09 -5.07 7.71
C ILE A 58 -18.20 -4.15 8.22
N GLN A 59 -18.12 -2.87 7.88
CA GLN A 59 -19.29 -1.98 8.05
C GLN A 59 -20.45 -2.63 7.29
N ASN A 60 -21.45 -3.10 8.04
CA ASN A 60 -22.66 -3.71 7.50
C ASN A 60 -23.19 -2.86 6.33
N ALA A 61 -23.11 -3.41 5.12
CA ALA A 61 -23.77 -2.86 3.94
C ALA A 61 -25.30 -2.77 4.09
N ASP A 62 -25.85 -3.28 5.20
CA ASP A 62 -27.28 -3.24 5.55
C ASP A 62 -27.84 -1.84 5.80
N LYS A 63 -27.00 -0.81 5.97
CA LYS A 63 -27.49 0.57 6.15
C LYS A 63 -27.77 1.34 4.85
N ALA A 64 -27.60 0.74 3.68
CA ALA A 64 -27.91 1.42 2.41
C ALA A 64 -29.37 1.24 1.95
N ASN A 65 -30.18 0.38 2.60
CA ASN A 65 -31.53 0.04 2.11
C ASN A 65 -32.66 0.20 3.14
N THR A 66 -32.45 0.95 4.22
CA THR A 66 -33.57 1.31 5.11
C THR A 66 -33.61 2.83 5.36
N SER A 67 -34.77 3.41 5.01
CA SER A 67 -35.21 4.80 5.16
C SER A 67 -34.66 5.77 4.10
N LYS A 68 -35.48 6.40 3.26
CA LYS A 68 -36.86 6.93 3.42
C LYS A 68 -37.55 6.87 2.04
N GLU A 69 -38.71 6.24 1.86
CA GLU A 69 -40.06 6.78 2.11
C GLU A 69 -40.23 8.29 1.88
#